data_AF-A0A927NTG8-F1
#
_entry.id   AF-A0A927NTG8-F1
#
_cell.length_a   1.000
_cell.length_b   1.000
_cell.length_c   1.000
_cell.angle_alpha   90.00
_cell.angle_beta   90.00
_cell.angle_gamma   90.00
#
_symmetry.space_group_name_H-M   'P 1'
#
loop_
_entity.id
_entity.type
_entity.pdbx_description
1 polymer ?
#
loop_
_entity_poly.entity_id
_entity_poly.type
_entity_poly.pdbx_seq_one_letter_code
_entity_poly.pdbx_strand_id
1 'polypeptide(L)'
;MRKSKIVLTVINIIIFIMSVMSLIGTAKNNKKINEVAENFVYGEENGNVSLTLTSGKKIKIRFNEKSATVYQGYTANGKRESIEIVSFVRWYAEQKGYEVSQAYTEMYGEYRLHNALYRLGYKRKQTGDSDLDYEKDKRWYVRAVSEIIGRSGF
;
A
#
# COMPACT_ATOMS: atom_id res chain seq x y z
N MET A 1 -18.47 30.29 -28.35
CA MET A 1 -19.24 29.63 -27.27
C MET A 1 -19.57 28.15 -27.50
N ARG A 2 -20.03 27.72 -28.68
CA ARG A 2 -20.47 26.32 -28.92
C ARG A 2 -19.35 25.27 -28.79
N LYS A 3 -18.13 25.59 -29.28
CA LYS A 3 -16.93 24.71 -29.17
C LYS A 3 -16.45 24.52 -27.72
N SER A 4 -16.39 25.57 -26.91
CA SER A 4 -16.02 25.45 -25.48
C SER A 4 -17.01 24.61 -24.68
N LYS A 5 -18.32 24.69 -24.97
CA LYS A 5 -19.32 23.85 -24.32
C LYS A 5 -19.11 22.37 -24.65
N ILE A 6 -18.79 22.05 -25.91
CA ILE A 6 -18.49 20.68 -26.34
C ILE A 6 -17.23 20.15 -25.64
N VAL A 7 -16.15 20.95 -25.56
CA VAL A 7 -14.92 20.57 -24.86
C VAL A 7 -15.15 20.30 -23.37
N LEU A 8 -15.91 21.16 -22.70
CA LEU A 8 -16.29 20.96 -21.29
C LEU A 8 -17.12 19.69 -21.08
N THR A 9 -18.07 19.39 -21.98
CA THR A 9 -18.85 18.15 -21.92
C THR A 9 -17.97 16.93 -22.09
N VAL A 10 -17.03 16.94 -23.02
CA VAL A 10 -16.09 15.83 -23.24
C VAL A 10 -15.19 15.62 -22.02
N ILE A 11 -14.66 16.69 -21.43
CA ILE A 11 -13.84 16.61 -20.21
C ILE A 11 -14.65 16.01 -19.05
N ASN A 12 -15.89 16.45 -18.85
CA ASN A 12 -16.76 15.91 -17.79
C ASN A 12 -17.07 14.43 -17.99
N ILE A 13 -17.28 13.98 -19.24
CA ILE A 13 -17.47 12.55 -19.56
C ILE A 13 -16.21 11.76 -19.22
N ILE A 14 -15.02 12.26 -19.57
CA ILE A 14 -13.75 11.60 -19.26
C ILE A 14 -13.53 11.49 -17.75
N ILE A 15 -13.79 12.58 -17.00
CA ILE A 15 -13.71 12.58 -15.53
C ILE A 15 -14.70 11.58 -14.93
N PHE A 16 -15.92 11.51 -15.46
CA PHE A 16 -16.94 10.55 -15.02
C PHE A 16 -16.52 9.10 -15.28
N ILE A 17 -15.94 8.81 -16.45
CA ILE A 17 -15.43 7.47 -16.74
C ILE A 17 -14.27 7.11 -15.80
N MET A 18 -13.36 8.05 -15.54
CA MET A 18 -12.26 7.85 -14.59
C MET A 18 -12.74 7.63 -13.16
N SER A 19 -13.78 8.34 -12.70
CA SER A 19 -14.35 8.16 -11.36
C SER A 19 -15.09 6.82 -11.24
N VAL A 20 -15.84 6.39 -12.26
CA VAL A 20 -16.46 5.07 -12.32
C VAL A 20 -15.41 3.95 -12.29
N MET A 21 -14.35 4.07 -13.09
CA MET A 21 -13.22 3.12 -13.08
C MET A 21 -12.54 3.04 -11.71
N SER A 22 -12.36 4.18 -11.05
CA SER A 22 -11.80 4.27 -9.70
C SER A 22 -12.71 3.59 -8.67
N LEU A 23 -14.02 3.81 -8.75
CA LEU A 23 -15.02 3.15 -7.90
C LEU A 23 -15.04 1.63 -8.11
N ILE A 24 -14.99 1.15 -9.35
CA ILE A 24 -14.90 -0.29 -9.65
C ILE A 24 -13.60 -0.89 -9.10
N GLY A 25 -12.48 -0.16 -9.22
CA GLY A 25 -11.20 -0.55 -8.63
C GLY A 25 -11.27 -0.65 -7.11
N THR A 26 -11.86 0.34 -6.47
CA THR A 26 -12.09 0.36 -5.01
C THR A 26 -13.04 -0.76 -4.57
N ALA A 27 -14.13 -1.01 -5.29
CA ALA A 27 -15.07 -2.08 -4.98
C ALA A 27 -14.46 -3.48 -5.12
N LYS A 28 -13.68 -3.71 -6.19
CA LYS A 28 -12.92 -4.97 -6.37
C LYS A 28 -11.84 -5.14 -5.30
N ASN A 29 -11.18 -4.06 -4.90
CA ASN A 29 -10.23 -4.09 -3.79
C ASN A 29 -10.95 -4.41 -2.48
N ASN A 30 -12.06 -3.75 -2.16
CA ASN A 30 -12.85 -4.02 -0.96
C ASN A 30 -13.36 -5.46 -0.89
N LYS A 31 -13.84 -6.02 -2.01
CA LYS A 31 -14.23 -7.43 -2.06
C LYS A 31 -13.06 -8.37 -1.76
N LYS A 32 -11.87 -8.10 -2.31
CA LYS A 32 -10.66 -8.88 -2.03
C LYS A 32 -10.14 -8.71 -0.61
N ILE A 33 -10.23 -7.51 -0.04
CA ILE A 33 -9.89 -7.25 1.37
C ILE A 33 -10.81 -8.07 2.27
N ASN A 34 -12.13 -8.04 2.02
CA ASN A 34 -13.10 -8.81 2.80
C ASN A 34 -12.89 -10.33 2.64
N GLU A 35 -12.54 -10.81 1.45
CA GLU A 35 -12.25 -12.23 1.19
C GLU A 35 -10.95 -12.71 1.85
N VAL A 36 -9.95 -11.84 1.98
CA VAL A 36 -8.68 -12.13 2.65
C VAL A 36 -8.77 -12.02 4.16
N ALA A 37 -9.65 -11.15 4.68
CA ALA A 37 -9.75 -10.84 6.11
C ALA A 37 -10.20 -12.02 6.99
N GLU A 38 -10.85 -13.04 6.42
CA GLU A 38 -11.47 -14.10 7.22
C GLU A 38 -10.52 -15.24 7.65
N ASN A 39 -9.32 -15.39 7.07
CA ASN A 39 -8.45 -16.55 7.36
C ASN A 39 -6.94 -16.27 7.28
N PHE A 40 -6.42 -15.33 8.08
CA PHE A 40 -4.98 -15.13 8.18
C PHE A 40 -4.29 -16.25 8.98
N VAL A 41 -3.27 -16.87 8.39
CA VAL A 41 -2.39 -17.82 9.08
C VAL A 41 -1.16 -17.08 9.57
N TYR A 42 -1.08 -16.82 10.88
CA TYR A 42 0.03 -16.09 11.49
C TYR A 42 0.45 -16.69 12.83
N GLY A 43 1.69 -16.40 13.24
CA GLY A 43 2.21 -16.73 14.56
C GLY A 43 2.99 -15.56 15.16
N GLU A 44 2.93 -15.41 16.48
CA GLU A 44 3.68 -14.39 17.22
C GLU A 44 4.90 -15.02 17.88
N GLU A 45 6.09 -14.44 17.68
CA GLU A 45 7.32 -14.90 18.29
C GLU A 45 8.28 -13.73 18.55
N ASN A 46 8.71 -13.57 19.80
CA ASN A 46 9.68 -12.53 20.23
C ASN A 46 9.31 -11.11 19.74
N GLY A 47 8.02 -10.73 19.86
CA GLY A 47 7.52 -9.41 19.44
C GLY A 47 7.45 -9.20 17.92
N ASN A 48 7.70 -10.23 17.12
CA ASN A 48 7.46 -10.21 15.68
C ASN A 48 6.31 -11.15 15.33
N VAL A 49 5.60 -10.80 14.27
CA VAL A 49 4.47 -11.54 13.74
C VAL A 49 4.89 -12.13 12.40
N SER A 50 4.78 -13.45 12.26
CA SER A 50 5.08 -14.16 11.03
C SER A 50 3.78 -14.48 10.30
N LEU A 51 3.52 -13.78 9.21
CA LEU A 51 2.38 -14.01 8.32
C LEU A 51 2.74 -15.03 7.25
N THR A 52 1.92 -16.07 7.08
CA THR A 52 2.00 -16.98 5.93
C THR A 52 1.02 -16.53 4.87
N LEU A 53 1.54 -16.09 3.71
CA LEU A 53 0.74 -15.67 2.57
C LEU A 53 0.11 -16.87 1.87
N THR A 54 -0.94 -16.62 1.09
CA THR A 54 -1.58 -17.65 0.24
C THR A 54 -0.61 -18.21 -0.80
N SER A 55 0.43 -17.45 -1.16
CA SER A 55 1.52 -17.95 -2.03
C SER A 55 2.47 -18.93 -1.33
N GLY A 56 2.28 -19.22 -0.04
CA GLY A 56 3.15 -20.05 0.79
C GLY A 56 4.38 -19.33 1.33
N LYS A 57 4.62 -18.09 0.92
CA LYS A 57 5.72 -17.26 1.45
C LYS A 57 5.42 -16.84 2.89
N LYS A 58 6.46 -16.82 3.73
CA LYS A 58 6.39 -16.29 5.09
C LYS A 58 7.02 -14.91 5.15
N ILE A 59 6.28 -13.97 5.72
CA ILE A 59 6.70 -12.58 5.89
C ILE A 59 6.73 -12.27 7.37
N LYS A 60 7.86 -11.71 7.83
CA LYS A 60 8.00 -11.26 9.20
C LYS A 60 7.63 -9.78 9.28
N ILE A 61 6.83 -9.43 10.26
CA ILE A 61 6.32 -8.08 10.49
C ILE A 61 6.56 -7.73 11.95
N ARG A 62 7.09 -6.56 12.23
CA ARG A 62 7.14 -5.99 13.58
C ARG A 62 6.10 -4.90 13.69
N PHE A 63 5.25 -5.02 14.70
CA PHE A 63 4.21 -4.03 14.99
C PHE A 63 4.69 -3.13 16.14
N ASN A 64 4.50 -1.83 15.97
CA ASN A 64 4.62 -0.81 17.00
C ASN A 64 3.24 -0.13 17.15
N GLU A 65 3.08 0.75 18.13
CA GLU A 65 1.80 1.46 18.34
C GLU A 65 1.40 2.36 17.16
N LYS A 66 2.36 2.83 16.37
CA LYS A 66 2.17 3.83 15.30
C LYS A 66 2.57 3.36 13.91
N SER A 67 3.24 2.21 13.79
CA SER A 67 3.73 1.71 12.50
C SER A 67 3.92 0.18 12.52
N ALA A 68 3.95 -0.43 11.34
CA ALA A 68 4.37 -1.81 11.14
C ALA A 68 5.52 -1.89 10.14
N THR A 69 6.63 -2.47 10.58
CA THR A 69 7.77 -2.76 9.72
C THR A 69 7.63 -4.15 9.12
N VAL A 70 7.41 -4.22 7.81
CA VAL A 70 7.40 -5.47 7.03
C VAL A 70 8.83 -5.76 6.55
N TYR A 71 9.45 -6.79 7.13
CA TYR A 71 10.81 -7.17 6.77
C TYR A 71 10.87 -7.81 5.39
N GLN A 72 11.87 -7.40 4.59
CA GLN A 72 12.11 -7.93 3.25
C GLN A 72 10.85 -7.91 2.35
N GLY A 73 10.03 -6.85 2.44
CA GLY A 73 8.78 -6.72 1.70
C GLY A 73 8.92 -6.89 0.19
N TYR A 74 10.09 -6.58 -0.37
CA TYR A 74 10.39 -6.76 -1.80
C TYR A 74 10.27 -8.22 -2.29
N THR A 75 10.36 -9.20 -1.38
CA THR A 75 10.19 -10.62 -1.69
C THR A 75 8.73 -10.99 -1.99
N ALA A 76 7.78 -10.18 -1.52
CA ALA A 76 6.33 -10.33 -1.69
C ALA A 76 5.73 -9.10 -2.39
N ASN A 77 6.15 -8.86 -3.63
CA ASN A 77 5.75 -7.70 -4.44
C ASN A 77 4.59 -7.98 -5.42
N GLY A 78 4.00 -9.18 -5.38
CA GLY A 78 2.80 -9.48 -6.18
C GLY A 78 1.63 -8.58 -5.77
N LYS A 79 0.73 -8.24 -6.71
CA LYS A 79 -0.49 -7.46 -6.40
C LYS A 79 -1.31 -8.12 -5.29
N ARG A 80 -1.46 -9.44 -5.34
CA ARG A 80 -2.23 -10.21 -4.35
C ARG A 80 -1.52 -10.26 -3.00
N GLU A 81 -0.21 -10.55 -3.00
CA GLU A 81 0.62 -10.57 -1.80
C GLU A 81 0.63 -9.20 -1.08
N SER A 82 0.72 -8.11 -1.84
CA SER A 82 0.66 -6.75 -1.31
C SER A 82 -0.69 -6.45 -0.64
N ILE A 83 -1.80 -6.94 -1.23
CA ILE A 83 -3.14 -6.81 -0.65
C ILE A 83 -3.23 -7.62 0.64
N GLU A 84 -2.71 -8.84 0.65
CA GLU A 84 -2.73 -9.72 1.83
C GLU A 84 -1.94 -9.12 3.00
N ILE A 85 -0.72 -8.63 2.75
CA ILE A 85 0.12 -7.99 3.77
C ILE A 85 -0.54 -6.74 4.33
N VAL A 86 -1.03 -5.83 3.47
CA VAL A 86 -1.62 -4.56 3.92
C VAL A 86 -2.92 -4.81 4.69
N SER A 87 -3.74 -5.76 4.22
CA SER A 87 -4.97 -6.18 4.92
C SER A 87 -4.64 -6.76 6.30
N PHE A 88 -3.63 -7.64 6.37
CA PHE A 88 -3.20 -8.25 7.62
C PHE A 88 -2.67 -7.23 8.61
N VAL A 89 -1.80 -6.31 8.17
CA VAL A 89 -1.23 -5.28 9.05
C VAL A 89 -2.32 -4.41 9.64
N ARG A 90 -3.27 -3.97 8.82
CA ARG A 90 -4.40 -3.18 9.30
C ARG A 90 -5.27 -3.95 10.28
N TRP A 91 -5.66 -5.17 9.91
CA TRP A 91 -6.47 -6.04 10.76
C TRP A 91 -5.78 -6.29 12.11
N TYR A 92 -4.49 -6.62 12.11
CA TYR A 92 -3.74 -6.89 13.33
C TYR A 92 -3.58 -5.66 14.22
N ALA A 93 -3.31 -4.50 13.63
CA ALA A 93 -3.24 -3.23 14.36
C ALA A 93 -4.59 -2.89 15.03
N GLU A 94 -5.70 -3.06 14.30
CA GLU A 94 -7.06 -2.89 14.84
C GLU A 94 -7.35 -3.90 15.98
N GLN A 95 -6.92 -5.16 15.86
CA GLN A 95 -7.07 -6.17 16.93
C GLN A 95 -6.26 -5.85 18.19
N LYS A 96 -5.11 -5.20 18.07
CA LYS A 96 -4.29 -4.73 19.21
C LYS A 96 -4.77 -3.40 19.80
N GLY A 97 -5.80 -2.78 19.20
CA GLY A 97 -6.34 -1.50 19.65
C GLY A 97 -5.51 -0.29 19.23
N TYR A 98 -4.63 -0.43 18.24
CA TYR A 98 -3.88 0.69 17.68
C TYR A 98 -4.78 1.57 16.80
N GLU A 99 -4.53 2.88 16.81
CA GLU A 99 -5.30 3.83 16.01
C GLU A 99 -4.84 3.79 14.55
N VAL A 100 -5.62 3.14 13.68
CA VAL A 100 -5.36 3.10 12.24
C VAL A 100 -6.16 4.19 11.54
N SER A 101 -5.56 5.37 11.42
CA SER A 101 -6.16 6.52 10.71
C SER A 101 -5.92 6.48 9.19
N GLN A 102 -4.88 5.77 8.75
CA GLN A 102 -4.47 5.71 7.35
C GLN A 102 -5.44 4.87 6.50
N ALA A 103 -5.80 5.39 5.33
CA ALA A 103 -6.65 4.67 4.40
C ALA A 103 -5.90 3.46 3.81
N TYR A 104 -6.61 2.34 3.64
CA TYR A 104 -6.05 1.12 3.03
C TYR A 104 -5.31 1.39 1.71
N THR A 105 -5.87 2.25 0.85
CA THR A 105 -5.28 2.60 -0.44
C THR A 105 -3.97 3.37 -0.31
N GLU A 106 -3.83 4.20 0.73
CA GLU A 106 -2.60 4.95 1.03
C GLU A 106 -1.51 3.99 1.48
N MET A 107 -1.81 3.11 2.45
CA MET A 107 -0.90 2.08 2.97
C MET A 107 -0.46 1.06 1.89
N TYR A 108 -1.38 0.69 1.00
CA TYR A 108 -1.06 -0.12 -0.18
C TYR A 108 -0.13 0.60 -1.16
N GLY A 109 -0.32 1.90 -1.36
CA GLY A 109 0.57 2.73 -2.20
C GLY A 109 1.98 2.81 -1.65
N GLU A 110 2.09 3.05 -0.35
CA GLU A 110 3.35 3.11 0.41
C GLU A 110 4.14 1.80 0.33
N TYR A 111 3.51 0.66 0.63
CA TYR A 111 4.14 -0.65 0.51
C TYR A 111 4.70 -0.89 -0.90
N ARG A 112 3.93 -0.54 -1.94
CA ARG A 112 4.36 -0.72 -3.33
C ARG A 112 5.47 0.22 -3.74
N LEU A 113 5.52 1.44 -3.19
CA LEU A 113 6.63 2.34 -3.44
C LEU A 113 7.92 1.79 -2.85
N HIS A 114 7.94 1.36 -1.58
CA HIS A 114 9.14 0.75 -0.99
C HIS A 114 9.72 -0.36 -1.88
N ASN A 115 8.86 -1.27 -2.33
CA ASN A 115 9.26 -2.36 -3.21
C ASN A 115 9.73 -1.89 -4.59
N ALA A 116 9.14 -0.83 -5.14
CA ALA A 116 9.57 -0.24 -6.40
C ALA A 116 10.96 0.44 -6.26
N LEU A 117 11.18 1.21 -5.19
CA LEU A 117 12.46 1.85 -4.88
C LEU A 117 13.57 0.82 -4.72
N TYR A 118 13.28 -0.27 -4.00
CA TYR A 118 14.23 -1.37 -3.82
C TYR A 118 14.65 -2.01 -5.16
N ARG A 119 13.68 -2.24 -6.05
CA ARG A 119 13.92 -2.77 -7.41
C ARG A 119 14.78 -1.83 -8.24
N LEU A 120 14.52 -0.52 -8.15
CA LEU A 120 15.32 0.52 -8.83
C LEU A 120 16.72 0.68 -8.24
N GLY A 121 17.07 -0.03 -7.15
CA GLY A 121 18.38 0.06 -6.51
C GLY A 121 18.53 1.29 -5.62
N TYR A 122 17.46 2.08 -5.46
CA TYR A 122 17.49 3.30 -4.66
C TYR A 122 17.51 2.95 -3.16
N LYS A 123 18.61 3.31 -2.48
CA LYS A 123 18.84 3.12 -1.04
C LYS A 123 18.38 1.73 -0.54
N ARG A 124 18.80 0.65 -1.21
CA ARG A 124 18.36 -0.75 -0.94
C ARG A 124 18.36 -1.18 0.53
N LYS A 125 19.34 -0.71 1.32
CA LYS A 125 19.41 -1.01 2.76
C LYS A 125 18.24 -0.41 3.56
N GLN A 126 17.65 0.68 3.07
CA GLN A 126 16.55 1.42 3.70
C GLN A 126 15.19 1.10 3.05
N THR A 127 15.18 0.59 1.82
CA THR A 127 13.96 0.24 1.07
C THR A 127 13.67 -1.26 1.05
N GLY A 128 14.57 -2.08 1.62
CA GLY A 128 14.40 -3.52 1.75
C GLY A 128 13.31 -3.90 2.75
N ASP A 129 13.18 -3.09 3.80
CA ASP A 129 12.08 -3.17 4.76
C ASP A 129 11.06 -2.07 4.42
N SER A 130 9.77 -2.42 4.52
CA SER A 130 8.67 -1.49 4.28
C SER A 130 8.11 -1.08 5.62
N ASP A 131 8.38 0.15 6.06
CA ASP A 131 7.71 0.71 7.22
C ASP A 131 6.35 1.25 6.78
N LEU A 132 5.29 0.76 7.43
CA LEU A 132 3.92 1.12 7.13
C LEU A 132 3.38 1.91 8.30
N ASP A 133 3.33 3.23 8.17
CA ASP A 133 2.82 4.10 9.23
C ASP A 133 1.29 4.01 9.32
N TYR A 134 0.77 4.05 10.56
CA TYR A 134 -0.67 4.14 10.86
C TYR A 134 -1.11 5.61 10.96
N GLU A 135 -0.18 6.45 11.40
CA GLU A 135 -0.31 7.90 11.48
C GLU A 135 0.29 8.52 10.21
N LYS A 136 -0.57 9.22 9.49
CA LYS A 136 -0.39 9.69 8.12
C LYS A 136 0.79 10.67 7.94
N ASP A 137 2.03 10.20 7.86
CA ASP A 137 3.15 11.07 7.48
C ASP A 137 3.35 11.10 5.95
N LYS A 138 2.47 11.85 5.28
CA LYS A 138 2.43 12.00 3.80
C LYS A 138 3.71 12.52 3.15
N ARG A 139 4.72 12.94 3.92
CA ARG A 139 5.89 13.68 3.43
C ARG A 139 6.98 12.78 2.86
N TRP A 140 7.12 11.55 3.34
CA TRP A 140 8.25 10.71 2.96
C TRP A 140 8.13 10.22 1.50
N TYR A 141 6.93 9.81 1.06
CA TYR A 141 6.66 9.37 -0.32
C TYR A 141 6.94 10.48 -1.33
N VAL A 142 6.49 11.71 -1.03
CA VAL A 142 6.72 12.88 -1.88
C VAL A 142 8.20 13.16 -2.01
N ARG A 143 8.96 13.14 -0.89
CA ARG A 143 10.41 13.33 -0.91
C ARG A 143 11.12 12.25 -1.74
N ALA A 144 10.73 10.99 -1.60
CA ALA A 144 11.33 9.89 -2.35
C ALA A 144 11.09 10.02 -3.86
N VAL A 145 9.86 10.35 -4.28
CA VAL A 145 9.54 10.58 -5.70
C VAL A 145 10.26 11.81 -6.24
N SER A 146 10.28 12.92 -5.50
CA SER A 146 11.02 14.13 -5.90
C SER A 146 12.52 13.88 -6.05
N GLU A 147 13.14 13.09 -5.17
CA GLU A 147 14.57 12.79 -5.24
C GLU A 147 14.90 11.88 -6.44
N ILE A 148 14.01 10.96 -6.81
CA ILE A 148 14.13 10.16 -8.03
C ILE A 148 14.01 11.04 -9.27
N ILE A 149 12.97 11.87 -9.35
CA ILE A 149 12.75 12.76 -10.50
C ILE A 149 13.94 13.72 -10.65
N GLY A 150 14.41 14.32 -9.56
CA GLY A 150 15.57 15.22 -9.57
C GLY A 150 16.88 14.55 -9.99
N ARG A 151 17.07 13.25 -9.69
CA ARG A 151 18.20 12.47 -10.21
C ARG A 151 18.03 12.04 -11.67
N SER A 152 16.80 12.01 -12.17
CA SER A 152 16.48 11.57 -13.54
C SER A 152 16.58 12.69 -14.57
N GLY A 153 16.85 13.93 -14.14
CA GLY A 153 17.12 15.06 -15.04
C GLY A 153 15.90 15.54 -15.83
N PHE A 154 14.79 15.84 -15.16
CA PHE A 154 13.71 16.69 -15.66
C PHE A 154 13.65 17.99 -14.88
#